data_AF-A0A1Q5LBT7-F1
#
_entry.id   AF-A0A1Q5LBT7-F1
#
_cell.length_a   1.000
_cell.length_b   1.000
_cell.length_c   1.000
_cell.angle_alpha   90.00
_cell.angle_beta   90.00
_cell.angle_gamma   90.00
#
_symmetry.space_group_name_H-M   'P 1'
#
loop_
_entity.id
_entity.type
_entity.pdbx_description
1 polymer ?
#
loop_
_entity_poly.entity_id
_entity_poly.type
_entity_poly.pdbx_seq_one_letter_code
_entity_poly.pdbx_strand_id
1 'polypeptide(L)'
;MPIRARSRILVGAATAALMSALVPQAGANSASARESRPIYSYDNAVRESVWVDTGLDGDRDGRTDRVAVDIVRPREAAQRGRKVPVIMDASPYYSCCGRGNESQKKTYDANGDPVQFPLYYDNYFVPRGYAFVAVDLAGTSRSDGCDDVGGRSDIQSAKAVVDWLNGRGRGYTTRTGTERARATGWSTGDTGM
;
A
#
# COMPACT_ATOMS: atom_id res chain seq x y z
N MET A 1 -84.84 -51.96 32.24
CA MET A 1 -84.93 -50.48 32.28
C MET A 1 -83.63 -49.93 32.87
N PRO A 2 -83.14 -48.79 32.37
CA PRO A 2 -81.77 -48.59 31.88
C PRO A 2 -80.85 -47.96 32.95
N ILE A 3 -79.53 -47.82 32.77
CA ILE A 3 -78.94 -46.61 32.19
C ILE A 3 -77.43 -46.84 31.95
N ARG A 4 -77.09 -46.79 30.66
CA ARG A 4 -75.85 -46.36 29.99
C ARG A 4 -74.56 -46.21 30.82
N ALA A 5 -73.57 -47.03 30.45
CA ALA A 5 -72.15 -46.79 30.66
C ALA A 5 -71.69 -45.47 30.00
N ARG A 6 -70.84 -44.71 30.70
CA ARG A 6 -70.07 -43.61 30.14
C ARG A 6 -68.60 -43.80 30.47
N SER A 7 -67.83 -44.15 29.45
CA SER A 7 -66.37 -44.11 29.47
C SER A 7 -65.88 -42.68 29.63
N ARG A 8 -64.95 -42.45 30.55
CA ARG A 8 -64.02 -41.31 30.48
C ARG A 8 -62.63 -41.81 30.82
N ILE A 9 -61.86 -42.00 29.75
CA ILE A 9 -60.42 -42.22 29.76
C ILE A 9 -59.79 -40.91 30.27
N LEU A 10 -59.10 -40.94 31.40
CA LEU A 10 -58.17 -39.89 31.82
C LEU A 10 -56.80 -40.21 31.21
N VAL A 11 -56.40 -39.47 30.17
CA VAL A 11 -54.99 -39.39 29.76
C VAL A 11 -54.38 -38.20 30.50
N GLY A 12 -53.47 -38.48 31.43
CA GLY A 12 -52.66 -37.47 32.10
C GLY A 12 -51.60 -36.93 31.13
N ALA A 13 -51.65 -35.63 30.86
CA ALA A 13 -50.65 -34.94 30.04
C ALA A 13 -49.42 -34.59 30.90
N ALA A 14 -48.32 -35.31 30.71
CA ALA A 14 -47.00 -34.89 31.16
C ALA A 14 -46.45 -33.87 30.15
N THR A 15 -46.47 -32.59 30.50
CA THR A 15 -45.82 -31.52 29.73
C THR A 15 -44.55 -31.07 30.46
N ALA A 16 -43.42 -31.60 30.01
CA ALA A 16 -42.11 -31.06 30.31
C ALA A 16 -41.28 -31.12 29.03
N ALA A 17 -41.23 -30.00 28.29
CA ALA A 17 -40.33 -29.83 27.16
C ALA A 17 -39.91 -28.35 27.06
N LEU A 18 -38.72 -28.10 27.63
CA LEU A 18 -37.73 -27.08 27.30
C LEU A 18 -38.22 -25.80 26.61
N MET A 19 -38.39 -24.73 27.39
CA MET A 19 -38.20 -23.38 26.90
C MET A 19 -36.70 -23.11 26.74
N SER A 20 -36.14 -23.46 25.58
CA SER A 20 -34.87 -22.88 25.14
C SER A 20 -35.11 -21.42 24.81
N ALA A 21 -34.80 -20.53 25.76
CA ALA A 21 -34.78 -19.10 25.53
C ALA A 21 -33.84 -18.81 24.35
N LEU A 22 -34.38 -18.29 23.26
CA LEU A 22 -33.61 -17.57 22.25
C LEU A 22 -33.06 -16.32 22.92
N VAL A 23 -31.86 -16.43 23.51
CA VAL A 23 -31.04 -15.26 23.80
C VAL A 23 -30.57 -14.77 22.44
N PRO A 24 -31.00 -13.59 21.95
CA PRO A 24 -30.32 -12.98 20.82
C PRO A 24 -28.87 -12.79 21.28
N GLN A 25 -27.92 -13.47 20.62
CA GLN A 25 -26.52 -13.09 20.72
C GLN A 25 -26.48 -11.60 20.35
N ALA A 26 -26.25 -10.76 21.37
CA ALA A 26 -25.93 -9.37 21.16
C ALA A 26 -24.82 -9.35 20.12
N GLY A 27 -25.13 -8.75 18.97
CA GLY A 27 -24.26 -8.74 17.81
C GLY A 27 -22.86 -8.39 18.28
N ALA A 28 -21.86 -9.17 17.83
CA ALA A 28 -20.49 -8.76 17.92
C ALA A 28 -20.45 -7.30 17.45
N ASN A 29 -20.13 -6.37 18.35
CA ASN A 29 -19.84 -5.00 18.00
C ASN A 29 -18.71 -5.09 16.98
N SER A 30 -19.07 -5.05 15.70
CA SER A 30 -18.16 -4.71 14.63
C SER A 30 -17.71 -3.29 14.95
N ALA A 31 -16.64 -3.17 15.74
CA ALA A 31 -15.91 -1.93 15.86
C ALA A 31 -15.71 -1.46 14.42
N SER A 32 -16.39 -0.38 14.03
CA SER A 32 -16.26 0.20 12.69
C SER A 32 -14.76 0.31 12.42
N ALA A 33 -14.29 -0.27 11.30
CA ALA A 33 -12.88 -0.22 10.96
C ALA A 33 -12.37 1.21 11.13
N ARG A 34 -11.33 1.39 11.93
CA ARG A 34 -10.82 2.72 12.27
C ARG A 34 -10.08 3.27 11.06
N GLU A 35 -10.74 4.12 10.28
CA GLU A 35 -10.15 4.76 9.11
C GLU A 35 -9.18 5.90 9.46
N SER A 36 -8.19 6.12 8.60
CA SER A 36 -7.26 7.25 8.70
C SER A 36 -7.94 8.57 8.31
N ARG A 37 -7.57 9.66 8.97
CA ARG A 37 -8.13 11.01 8.74
C ARG A 37 -7.09 11.93 8.09
N PRO A 38 -7.49 12.85 7.19
CA PRO A 38 -6.58 13.74 6.49
C PRO A 38 -6.14 14.90 7.39
N ILE A 39 -5.10 14.68 8.20
CA ILE A 39 -4.61 15.64 9.20
C ILE A 39 -3.24 16.26 8.83
N TYR A 40 -2.60 15.77 7.78
CA TYR A 40 -1.31 16.27 7.27
C TYR A 40 -1.53 17.15 6.04
N SER A 41 -0.66 18.15 5.83
CA SER A 41 -0.71 19.02 4.65
C SER A 41 -0.14 18.31 3.42
N TYR A 42 -0.90 18.28 2.33
CA TYR A 42 -0.41 17.79 1.04
C TYR A 42 0.51 18.81 0.35
N ASP A 43 0.19 20.10 0.44
CA ASP A 43 0.98 21.18 -0.17
C ASP A 43 2.39 21.22 0.41
N ASN A 44 2.51 21.06 1.73
CA ASN A 44 3.81 21.07 2.42
C ASN A 44 4.52 19.71 2.45
N ALA A 45 3.99 18.69 1.77
CA ALA A 45 4.59 17.36 1.74
C ALA A 45 6.03 17.40 1.21
N VAL A 46 6.85 16.47 1.69
CA VAL A 46 8.19 16.25 1.13
C VAL A 46 8.03 15.50 -0.18
N ARG A 47 8.70 15.97 -1.23
CA ARG A 47 8.76 15.37 -2.56
C ARG A 47 10.23 15.17 -2.91
N GLU A 48 10.62 13.95 -3.24
CA GLU A 48 12.02 13.60 -3.52
C GLU A 48 12.10 12.40 -4.47
N SER A 49 13.15 12.34 -5.28
CA SER A 49 13.50 11.18 -6.09
C SER A 49 14.74 10.48 -5.51
N VAL A 50 14.74 9.16 -5.48
CA VAL A 50 15.92 8.34 -5.14
C VAL A 50 16.10 7.21 -6.14
N TRP A 51 17.27 6.60 -6.14
CA TRP A 51 17.59 5.47 -7.04
C TRP A 51 17.92 4.23 -6.22
N VAL A 52 17.11 3.19 -6.33
CA VAL A 52 17.25 1.94 -5.59
C VAL A 52 17.93 0.89 -6.45
N ASP A 53 18.99 0.30 -5.91
CA ASP A 53 19.79 -0.76 -6.53
C ASP A 53 19.02 -2.07 -6.57
N THR A 54 18.87 -2.63 -7.76
CA THR A 54 18.16 -3.91 -7.96
C THR A 54 19.04 -5.12 -7.68
N GLY A 55 20.37 -4.95 -7.72
CA GLY A 55 21.35 -6.03 -7.70
C GLY A 55 21.44 -6.83 -9.00
N LEU A 56 20.77 -6.40 -10.07
CA LEU A 56 20.84 -6.99 -11.41
C LEU A 56 21.62 -6.08 -12.35
N ASP A 57 22.16 -6.65 -13.42
CA ASP A 57 22.79 -5.93 -14.54
C ASP A 57 22.07 -6.37 -15.81
N GLY A 58 20.92 -5.76 -16.06
CA GLY A 58 19.97 -6.14 -17.11
C GLY A 58 20.39 -5.66 -18.50
N ASP A 59 21.11 -4.55 -18.58
CA ASP A 59 21.66 -4.01 -19.83
C ASP A 59 23.10 -4.47 -20.12
N ARG A 60 23.74 -5.17 -19.16
CA ARG A 60 25.08 -5.76 -19.26
C ARG A 60 26.19 -4.73 -19.41
N ASP A 61 26.04 -3.58 -18.77
CA ASP A 61 27.06 -2.52 -18.77
C ASP A 61 28.16 -2.73 -17.70
N GLY A 62 28.03 -3.79 -16.88
CA GLY A 62 28.97 -4.15 -15.81
C GLY A 62 28.68 -3.44 -14.48
N ARG A 63 27.54 -2.74 -14.36
CA ARG A 63 27.07 -2.10 -13.13
C ARG A 63 25.68 -2.65 -12.78
N THR A 64 25.33 -2.51 -11.50
CA THR A 64 23.98 -2.88 -11.08
C THR A 64 22.98 -1.78 -11.46
N ASP A 65 21.87 -2.18 -12.07
CA ASP A 65 20.75 -1.30 -12.41
C ASP A 65 20.16 -0.65 -11.18
N ARG A 66 19.77 0.61 -11.31
CA ARG A 66 18.97 1.30 -10.32
C ARG A 66 17.63 1.72 -10.88
N VAL A 67 16.59 1.52 -10.08
CA VAL A 67 15.24 1.99 -10.39
C VAL A 67 14.98 3.34 -9.73
N ALA A 68 14.39 4.26 -10.48
CA ALA A 68 13.98 5.55 -9.97
C ALA A 68 12.70 5.40 -9.12
N VAL A 69 12.72 6.03 -7.95
CA VAL A 69 11.66 5.96 -6.95
C VAL A 69 11.30 7.37 -6.55
N ASP A 70 10.13 7.82 -6.97
CA ASP A 70 9.59 9.12 -6.58
C ASP A 70 8.71 8.97 -5.36
N ILE A 71 8.96 9.83 -4.37
CA ILE A 71 8.40 9.72 -3.03
C ILE A 71 7.67 11.01 -2.73
N VAL A 72 6.46 10.88 -2.21
CA VAL A 72 5.74 11.98 -1.56
C VAL A 72 5.23 11.54 -0.21
N ARG A 73 5.58 12.28 0.85
CA ARG A 73 5.34 11.88 2.24
C ARG A 73 5.05 13.06 3.16
N PRO A 74 4.25 12.86 4.23
CA PRO A 74 3.88 13.93 5.14
C PRO A 74 5.11 14.46 5.90
N ARG A 75 5.37 15.75 5.77
CA ARG A 75 6.52 16.43 6.40
C ARG A 75 6.40 16.41 7.93
N GLU A 76 5.19 16.63 8.43
CA GLU A 76 4.91 16.80 9.84
C GLU A 76 5.03 15.48 10.60
N ALA A 77 4.89 14.33 9.92
CA ALA A 77 5.17 13.02 10.53
C ALA A 77 6.65 12.92 10.92
N ALA A 78 7.57 13.26 10.00
CA ALA A 78 9.00 13.26 10.25
C ALA A 78 9.40 14.28 11.33
N GLN A 79 8.81 15.48 11.32
CA GLN A 79 9.04 16.50 12.36
C GLN A 79 8.64 16.02 13.77
N ARG A 80 7.70 15.07 13.86
CA ARG A 80 7.27 14.44 15.12
C ARG A 80 8.01 13.13 15.42
N GLY A 81 9.06 12.81 14.66
CA GLY A 81 9.80 11.55 14.80
C GLY A 81 8.97 10.30 14.46
N ARG A 82 7.87 10.45 13.71
CA ARG A 82 6.98 9.35 13.34
C ARG A 82 7.35 8.81 11.96
N LYS A 83 7.49 7.50 11.90
CA LYS A 83 7.56 6.76 10.64
C LYS A 83 6.15 6.53 10.08
N VAL A 84 6.05 6.40 8.76
CA VAL A 84 4.79 6.17 8.05
C VAL A 84 4.83 4.89 7.22
N PRO A 85 3.69 4.17 7.09
CA PRO A 85 3.56 3.09 6.12
C PRO A 85 3.55 3.63 4.69
N VAL A 86 3.76 2.74 3.72
CA VAL A 86 3.91 3.08 2.31
C VAL A 86 2.77 2.48 1.48
N ILE A 87 2.17 3.32 0.63
CA ILE A 87 1.41 2.88 -0.55
C ILE A 87 2.37 2.99 -1.72
N MET A 88 2.76 1.85 -2.28
CA MET A 88 3.68 1.78 -3.41
C MET A 88 2.91 1.48 -4.69
N ASP A 89 3.39 2.00 -5.80
CA ASP A 89 2.92 1.62 -7.11
C ASP A 89 4.11 1.54 -8.07
N ALA A 90 4.34 0.34 -8.60
CA ALA A 90 5.43 0.09 -9.53
C ALA A 90 4.88 -0.02 -10.94
N SER A 91 5.35 0.85 -11.84
CA SER A 91 4.78 0.97 -13.18
C SER A 91 5.85 1.22 -14.23
N PRO A 92 5.83 0.48 -15.35
CA PRO A 92 6.67 0.78 -16.51
C PRO A 92 6.10 1.95 -17.36
N TYR A 93 4.93 2.50 -17.01
CA TYR A 93 4.15 3.35 -17.91
C TYR A 93 4.23 4.86 -17.62
N TYR A 94 4.93 5.27 -16.57
CA TYR A 94 4.87 6.64 -16.05
C TYR A 94 5.33 7.76 -17.01
N SER A 95 6.08 7.43 -18.06
CA SER A 95 6.64 8.39 -19.03
C SER A 95 6.03 8.27 -20.44
N CYS A 96 5.67 7.08 -20.91
CA CYS A 96 5.14 6.87 -22.27
C CYS A 96 3.64 7.07 -22.36
N CYS A 97 2.92 6.44 -21.45
CA CYS A 97 1.54 6.03 -21.67
C CYS A 97 0.63 6.58 -20.57
N GLY A 98 1.21 6.86 -19.40
CA GLY A 98 0.51 7.40 -18.25
C GLY A 98 -0.38 6.37 -17.58
N ARG A 99 -1.21 6.85 -16.66
CA ARG A 99 -2.05 6.02 -15.78
C ARG A 99 -3.44 6.62 -15.67
N GLY A 100 -4.46 5.75 -15.60
CA GLY A 100 -5.87 6.16 -15.58
C GLY A 100 -6.42 6.53 -16.96
N ASN A 101 -7.70 6.91 -16.99
CA ASN A 101 -8.39 7.30 -18.23
C ASN A 101 -7.80 8.60 -18.82
N GLU A 102 -7.19 9.41 -17.96
CA GLU A 102 -6.58 10.69 -18.27
C GLU A 102 -5.14 10.53 -18.80
N SER A 103 -4.60 9.31 -18.83
CA SER A 103 -3.21 9.03 -19.27
C SER A 103 -2.19 9.93 -18.56
N GLN A 104 -2.40 10.20 -17.27
CA GLN A 104 -1.55 11.09 -16.49
C GLN A 104 -0.15 10.52 -16.36
N LYS A 105 0.85 11.37 -16.59
CA LYS A 105 2.28 11.04 -16.48
C LYS A 105 2.88 11.70 -15.25
N LYS A 106 4.01 11.18 -14.80
CA LYS A 106 4.84 11.88 -13.82
C LYS A 106 5.46 13.12 -14.46
N THR A 107 5.56 14.20 -13.69
CA THR A 107 6.26 15.42 -14.10
C THR A 107 7.24 15.85 -13.03
N TYR A 108 8.23 16.62 -13.44
CA TYR A 108 9.31 17.08 -12.59
C TYR A 108 9.56 18.57 -12.82
N ASP A 109 10.06 19.26 -11.80
CA ASP A 109 10.52 20.63 -11.94
C ASP A 109 11.92 20.71 -12.58
N ALA A 110 12.48 21.92 -12.65
CA ALA A 110 13.80 22.15 -13.22
C ALA A 110 14.95 21.48 -12.45
N ASN A 111 14.76 21.16 -11.18
CA ASN A 111 15.74 20.46 -10.34
C ASN A 111 15.59 18.93 -10.44
N GLY A 112 14.52 18.45 -11.10
CA GLY A 112 14.20 17.04 -11.21
C GLY A 112 13.42 16.50 -10.02
N ASP A 113 12.88 17.37 -9.16
CA ASP A 113 12.00 17.01 -8.06
C ASP A 113 10.59 16.67 -8.61
N PRO A 114 9.93 15.62 -8.10
CA PRO A 114 8.63 15.20 -8.62
C PRO A 114 7.55 16.22 -8.25
N VAL A 115 6.76 16.64 -9.24
CA VAL A 115 5.68 17.64 -9.11
C VAL A 115 4.31 16.98 -9.17
N GLN A 116 4.07 16.20 -10.23
CA GLN A 116 2.81 15.48 -10.43
C GLN A 116 3.03 13.98 -10.33
N PHE A 117 2.20 13.32 -9.53
CA PHE A 117 2.01 11.88 -9.52
C PHE A 117 0.68 11.55 -10.21
N PRO A 118 0.61 10.50 -11.05
CA PRO A 118 -0.66 10.12 -11.69
C PRO A 118 -1.72 9.62 -10.72
N LEU A 119 -2.98 9.77 -11.13
CA LEU A 119 -4.17 9.48 -10.33
C LEU A 119 -4.27 10.39 -9.09
N TYR A 120 -4.78 9.84 -7.98
CA TYR A 120 -5.12 10.56 -6.75
C TYR A 120 -4.50 9.91 -5.50
N TYR A 121 -3.61 8.91 -5.66
CA TYR A 121 -3.11 8.16 -4.51
C TYR A 121 -2.30 9.03 -3.56
N ASP A 122 -1.42 9.88 -4.08
CA ASP A 122 -0.64 10.79 -3.26
C ASP A 122 -1.52 11.81 -2.52
N ASN A 123 -2.43 12.49 -3.22
CA ASN A 123 -3.27 13.53 -2.61
C ASN A 123 -4.34 12.95 -1.66
N TYR A 124 -4.64 11.66 -1.75
CA TYR A 124 -5.52 10.97 -0.82
C TYR A 124 -4.77 10.41 0.39
N PHE A 125 -3.68 9.68 0.18
CA PHE A 125 -3.00 8.92 1.24
C PHE A 125 -2.00 9.76 2.04
N VAL A 126 -1.35 10.76 1.45
CA VAL A 126 -0.36 11.60 2.15
C VAL A 126 -1.00 12.41 3.29
N PRO A 127 -2.14 13.12 3.08
CA PRO A 127 -2.85 13.76 4.19
C PRO A 127 -3.24 12.80 5.31
N ARG A 128 -3.41 11.51 4.99
CA ARG A 128 -3.86 10.45 5.90
C ARG A 128 -2.73 9.72 6.63
N GLY A 129 -1.48 10.13 6.40
CA GLY A 129 -0.33 9.64 7.16
C GLY A 129 0.40 8.46 6.52
N TYR A 130 0.30 8.30 5.21
CA TYR A 130 1.05 7.33 4.42
C TYR A 130 2.05 8.08 3.52
N ALA A 131 3.15 7.44 3.16
CA ALA A 131 3.93 7.86 2.01
C ALA A 131 3.35 7.22 0.75
N PHE A 132 3.34 7.94 -0.38
CA PHE A 132 3.14 7.35 -1.69
C PHE A 132 4.49 7.22 -2.40
N VAL A 133 4.74 6.05 -3.00
CA VAL A 133 6.01 5.70 -3.65
C VAL A 133 5.72 5.19 -5.05
N ALA A 134 6.12 5.96 -6.05
CA ALA A 134 5.97 5.62 -7.47
C ALA A 134 7.30 5.13 -8.04
N VAL A 135 7.35 3.85 -8.42
CA VAL A 135 8.57 3.20 -8.93
C VAL A 135 8.52 3.12 -10.45
N ASP A 136 9.56 3.62 -11.10
CA ASP A 136 9.82 3.36 -12.51
C ASP A 136 10.56 2.02 -12.62
N LEU A 137 9.95 1.01 -13.23
CA LEU A 137 10.61 -0.29 -13.41
C LEU A 137 11.87 -0.17 -14.27
N ALA A 138 12.78 -1.15 -14.17
CA ALA A 138 13.99 -1.20 -14.98
C ALA A 138 13.69 -1.02 -16.47
N GLY A 139 14.58 -0.32 -17.19
CA GLY A 139 14.40 0.02 -18.60
C GLY A 139 13.37 1.09 -18.91
N THR A 140 12.75 1.71 -17.90
CA THR A 140 11.73 2.75 -18.10
C THR A 140 12.11 4.08 -17.48
N SER A 141 11.62 5.18 -18.08
CA SER A 141 11.69 6.53 -17.51
C SER A 141 13.11 6.92 -17.06
N ARG A 142 13.36 7.08 -15.76
CA ARG A 142 14.64 7.52 -15.17
C ARG A 142 15.48 6.37 -14.61
N SER A 143 15.06 5.12 -14.83
CA SER A 143 15.74 3.89 -14.37
C SER A 143 16.80 3.39 -15.36
N ASP A 144 17.73 2.60 -14.85
CA ASP A 144 18.70 1.82 -15.63
C ASP A 144 18.11 0.48 -16.10
N GLY A 145 18.88 -0.28 -16.87
CA GLY A 145 18.56 -1.65 -17.26
C GLY A 145 17.60 -1.76 -18.46
N CYS A 146 17.02 -2.95 -18.59
CA CYS A 146 16.05 -3.29 -19.63
C CYS A 146 14.80 -3.93 -18.99
N ASP A 147 13.63 -3.56 -19.51
CA ASP A 147 12.35 -4.19 -19.17
C ASP A 147 12.33 -5.62 -19.75
N ASP A 148 11.83 -6.58 -18.96
CA ASP A 148 11.73 -7.98 -19.37
C ASP A 148 10.28 -8.51 -19.35
N VAL A 149 9.30 -7.60 -19.38
CA VAL A 149 7.86 -7.85 -19.52
C VAL A 149 7.34 -8.88 -18.50
N GLY A 150 7.31 -8.47 -17.24
CA GLY A 150 6.87 -9.30 -16.11
C GLY A 150 7.88 -10.37 -15.71
N GLY A 151 9.11 -10.30 -16.24
CA GLY A 151 10.18 -11.22 -15.92
C GLY A 151 10.88 -10.88 -14.60
N ARG A 152 12.12 -11.36 -14.48
CA ARG A 152 12.91 -11.25 -13.25
C ARG A 152 13.32 -9.81 -12.99
N SER A 153 13.66 -9.04 -14.02
CA SER A 153 14.06 -7.63 -13.91
C SER A 153 12.93 -6.79 -13.32
N ASP A 154 11.72 -6.95 -13.86
CA ASP A 154 10.54 -6.20 -13.44
C ASP A 154 10.10 -6.56 -12.01
N ILE A 155 10.08 -7.85 -11.67
CA ILE A 155 9.76 -8.31 -10.31
C ILE A 155 10.81 -7.80 -9.32
N GLN A 156 12.09 -7.90 -9.66
CA GLN A 156 13.18 -7.49 -8.79
C GLN A 156 13.21 -5.98 -8.60
N SER A 157 12.81 -5.20 -9.61
CA SER A 157 12.65 -3.75 -9.52
C SER A 157 11.71 -3.35 -8.37
N ALA A 158 10.50 -3.90 -8.33
CA ALA A 158 9.55 -3.61 -7.26
C ALA A 158 10.02 -4.17 -5.90
N LYS A 159 10.51 -5.42 -5.89
CA LYS A 159 10.99 -6.08 -4.66
C LYS A 159 12.15 -5.33 -4.00
N ALA A 160 13.11 -4.84 -4.80
CA ALA A 160 14.27 -4.11 -4.29
C ALA A 160 13.87 -2.83 -3.56
N VAL A 161 12.82 -2.14 -4.03
CA VAL A 161 12.26 -0.97 -3.34
C VAL A 161 11.64 -1.35 -2.01
N VAL A 162 10.86 -2.43 -1.92
CA VAL A 162 10.34 -2.95 -0.64
C VAL A 162 11.47 -3.29 0.32
N ASP A 163 12.53 -3.95 -0.16
CA ASP A 163 13.71 -4.26 0.66
C ASP A 163 14.43 -3.00 1.12
N TRP A 164 14.58 -1.98 0.27
CA TRP A 164 15.16 -0.68 0.65
C TRP A 164 14.31 0.07 1.68
N LEU A 165 12.97 0.08 1.52
CA LEU A 165 12.03 0.64 2.50
C LEU A 165 12.17 -0.02 3.88
N ASN A 166 12.53 -1.30 3.89
CA ASN A 166 12.79 -2.10 5.09
C ASN A 166 14.26 -2.06 5.57
N GLY A 167 15.14 -1.27 4.94
CA GLY A 167 16.56 -1.17 5.31
C GLY A 167 17.43 -2.37 4.90
N ARG A 168 16.92 -3.27 4.07
CA ARG A 168 17.65 -4.43 3.52
C ARG A 168 18.25 -4.15 2.13
N GLY A 169 17.80 -3.09 1.45
CA GLY A 169 18.25 -2.69 0.12
C GLY A 169 19.19 -1.47 0.11
N ARG A 170 19.77 -1.19 -1.06
CA ARG A 170 20.60 0.00 -1.27
C ARG A 170 19.85 1.06 -2.08
N GLY A 171 19.86 2.29 -1.60
CA GLY A 171 19.33 3.45 -2.33
C GLY A 171 20.32 4.61 -2.32
N TYR A 172 20.23 5.45 -3.34
CA TYR A 172 21.15 6.55 -3.64
C TYR A 172 20.39 7.84 -3.94
N THR A 173 20.99 8.99 -3.62
CA THR A 173 20.40 10.31 -3.89
C THR A 173 20.43 10.69 -5.36
N THR A 174 21.26 10.02 -6.17
CA THR A 174 21.34 10.23 -7.62
C THR A 174 21.50 8.92 -8.37
N ARG A 175 21.19 8.94 -9.67
CA ARG A 175 21.28 7.77 -10.57
C ARG A 175 22.67 7.15 -10.56
N THR A 176 23.74 7.93 -10.65
CA THR A 176 25.12 7.42 -10.80
C THR A 176 26.03 7.67 -9.59
N GLY A 177 25.60 8.50 -8.64
CA GLY A 177 26.40 8.86 -7.47
C GLY A 177 26.45 7.77 -6.39
N THR A 178 27.20 8.06 -5.33
CA THR A 178 27.50 7.12 -4.23
C THR A 178 26.84 7.52 -2.91
N GLU A 179 26.31 8.73 -2.79
CA GLU A 179 25.62 9.19 -1.59
C GLU A 179 24.36 8.36 -1.34
N ARG A 180 24.17 7.92 -0.10
CA ARG A 180 23.15 6.94 0.29
C ARG A 180 21.86 7.59 0.75
N ALA A 181 20.77 7.25 0.08
CA ALA A 181 19.41 7.50 0.57
C ALA A 181 18.94 6.36 1.48
N ARG A 182 18.40 6.69 2.67
CA ARG A 182 17.91 5.70 3.64
C ARG A 182 16.45 5.93 3.97
N ALA A 183 15.59 4.95 3.67
CA ALA A 183 14.18 5.00 4.00
C ALA A 183 13.89 4.80 5.49
N THR A 184 14.76 4.10 6.23
CA THR A 184 14.52 3.72 7.63
C THR A 184 14.40 4.90 8.60
N GLY A 185 14.77 6.11 8.18
CA GLY A 185 14.54 7.34 8.93
C GLY A 185 13.07 7.80 8.92
N TRP A 186 12.24 7.35 7.96
CA TRP A 186 10.87 7.82 7.79
C TRP A 186 9.84 6.73 7.45
N SER A 187 10.24 5.57 6.91
CA SER A 187 9.34 4.46 6.59
C SER A 187 9.23 3.46 7.75
N THR A 188 8.04 2.91 8.00
CA THR A 188 7.88 1.77 8.91
C THR A 188 8.37 0.46 8.32
N GLY A 189 8.50 0.37 6.99
CA GLY A 189 8.75 -0.85 6.24
C GLY A 189 7.47 -1.56 5.77
N ASP A 190 6.32 -1.26 6.38
CA ASP A 190 5.03 -1.79 5.96
C ASP A 190 4.63 -1.16 4.63
N THR A 191 4.49 -2.00 3.60
CA THR A 191 4.23 -1.56 2.23
C THR A 191 3.02 -2.30 1.67
N GLY A 192 2.06 -1.56 1.14
CA GLY A 192 0.97 -2.08 0.31
C GLY A 192 1.14 -1.63 -1.14
N MET A 193 0.73 -2.49 -2.09
CA MET A 193 0.66 -2.24 -3.53
C MET A 193 -0.75 -2.57 -4.02
#